data_AF-C0PIM0-F1
#
_entry.id   AF-C0PIM0-F1
#
_cell.length_a   1.000
_cell.length_b   1.000
_cell.length_c   1.000
_cell.angle_alpha   90.00
_cell.angle_beta   90.00
_cell.angle_gamma   90.00
#
_symmetry.space_group_name_H-M   'P 1'
#
loop_
_entity.id
_entity.type
_entity.pdbx_description
1 polymer ?
#
loop_
_entity_poly.entity_id
_entity_poly.type
_entity_poly.pdbx_seq_one_letter_code
_entity_poly.pdbx_strand_id
1 'polypeptide(L)'
;MPGSVGLRDCKALEKMVKTHAEDGGLYGAICAAPAVTLAYWGMLKGLKATCYPSFMEKFTAEVIPVDSRVVVDRNAITSQGPGTAVEFALALVEKLYGKEKMEEVAGPLYLRPQHGVEYTIEELNSVEWKCGSTPQVLVPVANGSEEIEAVNLIDVLRRAGANVIVASVEEKLQIVTRRHKFNLIADMMLDEAIKMQFDLIVMPGGLQGAQKFASTKQLVDLLKKQAESNKPYGAICASPAHVLEPHGLLKGKKATAFPPMSHLLTDQSACEHRVVVDGNLITSRAPGTATEFGLAIVEKLFGRDKAVSIAKELIFM
;
A
#
# COMPACT_ATOMS: atom_id res chain seq x y z
N MET A 1 -22.74 0.09 -1.96
CA MET A 1 -21.52 0.70 -2.56
C MET A 1 -21.84 2.10 -3.08
N PRO A 2 -21.78 3.12 -2.21
CA PRO A 2 -22.14 4.49 -2.60
C PRO A 2 -21.19 5.07 -3.67
N GLY A 3 -19.91 4.68 -3.69
CA GLY A 3 -18.91 5.18 -4.63
C GLY A 3 -19.25 4.92 -6.11
N SER A 4 -19.15 3.68 -6.58
CA SER A 4 -19.38 3.35 -8.01
C SER A 4 -20.81 3.66 -8.48
N VAL A 5 -21.80 3.54 -7.59
CA VAL A 5 -23.18 3.93 -7.88
C VAL A 5 -23.30 5.45 -8.06
N GLY A 6 -22.67 6.23 -7.19
CA GLY A 6 -22.62 7.70 -7.32
C GLY A 6 -21.93 8.14 -8.62
N LEU A 7 -20.85 7.46 -9.03
CA LEU A 7 -20.21 7.72 -10.33
C LEU A 7 -21.15 7.37 -11.50
N ARG A 8 -21.82 6.22 -11.46
CA ARG A 8 -22.78 5.77 -12.49
C ARG A 8 -23.92 6.78 -12.69
N ASP A 9 -24.43 7.33 -11.60
CA ASP A 9 -25.60 8.22 -11.62
C ASP A 9 -25.22 9.68 -11.95
N CYS A 10 -23.93 10.00 -12.05
CA CYS A 10 -23.44 11.32 -12.43
C CYS A 10 -23.53 11.55 -13.95
N LYS A 11 -24.60 12.22 -14.41
CA LYS A 11 -24.85 12.49 -15.84
C LYS A 11 -23.79 13.36 -16.52
N ALA A 12 -23.21 14.31 -15.80
CA ALA A 12 -22.12 15.12 -16.34
C ALA A 12 -20.89 14.27 -16.66
N LEU A 13 -20.53 13.35 -15.75
CA LEU A 13 -19.43 12.42 -15.93
C LEU A 13 -19.72 11.43 -17.07
N GLU A 14 -20.91 10.84 -17.11
CA GLU A 14 -21.34 9.94 -18.19
C GLU A 14 -21.14 10.60 -19.57
N LYS A 15 -21.66 11.83 -19.74
CA LYS A 15 -21.53 12.58 -20.99
C LYS A 15 -20.05 12.83 -21.34
N MET A 16 -19.26 13.30 -20.37
CA MET A 16 -17.85 13.62 -20.58
C MET A 16 -17.04 12.39 -21.02
N VAL A 17 -17.24 11.24 -20.37
CA VAL A 17 -16.50 10.01 -20.67
C VAL A 17 -16.94 9.43 -22.02
N LYS A 18 -18.24 9.48 -22.36
CA LYS A 18 -18.73 9.05 -23.69
C LYS A 18 -18.13 9.87 -24.82
N THR A 19 -18.18 11.21 -24.72
CA THR A 19 -17.56 12.10 -25.72
C THR A 19 -16.06 11.85 -25.82
N HIS A 20 -15.36 11.72 -24.69
CA HIS A 20 -13.92 11.41 -24.70
C HIS A 20 -13.60 10.08 -25.42
N ALA A 21 -14.41 9.04 -25.22
CA ALA A 21 -14.24 7.75 -25.87
C ALA A 21 -14.59 7.78 -27.37
N GLU A 22 -15.62 8.53 -27.78
CA GLU A 22 -15.97 8.78 -29.18
C GLU A 22 -14.84 9.47 -29.95
N ASP A 23 -14.12 10.39 -29.28
CA ASP A 23 -12.94 11.06 -29.82
C ASP A 23 -11.67 10.17 -29.81
N GLY A 24 -11.80 8.88 -29.49
CA GLY A 24 -10.70 7.92 -29.46
C GLY A 24 -9.85 7.97 -28.19
N GLY A 25 -10.30 8.67 -27.15
CA GLY A 25 -9.63 8.75 -25.86
C GLY A 25 -9.63 7.44 -25.08
N LEU A 26 -8.63 7.26 -24.22
CA LEU A 26 -8.53 6.13 -23.31
C LEU A 26 -9.47 6.32 -22.12
N TYR A 27 -10.13 5.25 -21.71
CA TYR A 27 -10.94 5.25 -20.50
C TYR A 27 -10.74 3.95 -19.74
N GLY A 28 -10.97 3.99 -18.44
CA GLY A 28 -10.81 2.80 -17.64
C GLY A 28 -11.48 2.88 -16.29
N ALA A 29 -11.65 1.70 -15.69
CA ALA A 29 -12.25 1.54 -14.39
C ALA A 29 -11.65 0.34 -13.67
N ILE A 30 -11.71 0.35 -12.34
CA ILE A 30 -11.19 -0.73 -11.49
C ILE A 30 -12.22 -1.13 -10.45
N CYS A 31 -12.09 -2.33 -9.91
CA CYS A 31 -12.96 -2.86 -8.85
C CYS A 31 -14.39 -3.05 -9.36
N ALA A 32 -15.39 -2.53 -8.67
CA ALA A 32 -16.78 -2.66 -9.09
C ALA A 32 -17.18 -1.74 -10.26
N ALA A 33 -16.39 -0.68 -10.51
CA ALA A 33 -16.77 0.37 -11.47
C ALA A 33 -16.88 -0.11 -12.94
N PRO A 34 -16.09 -1.06 -13.47
CA PRO A 34 -16.31 -1.58 -14.82
C PRO A 34 -17.71 -2.15 -15.01
N ALA A 35 -18.18 -3.00 -14.09
CA ALA A 35 -19.50 -3.63 -14.18
C ALA A 35 -20.65 -2.69 -13.76
N VAL A 36 -20.44 -1.86 -12.74
CA VAL A 36 -21.50 -0.99 -12.20
C VAL A 36 -21.67 0.30 -12.99
N THR A 37 -20.59 0.85 -13.56
CA THR A 37 -20.57 2.17 -14.19
C THR A 37 -20.40 2.06 -15.69
N LEU A 38 -19.26 1.54 -16.18
CA LEU A 38 -18.97 1.55 -17.62
C LEU A 38 -19.89 0.62 -18.42
N ALA A 39 -20.15 -0.59 -17.93
CA ALA A 39 -21.09 -1.52 -18.58
C ALA A 39 -22.51 -0.95 -18.59
N TYR A 40 -22.95 -0.31 -17.49
CA TYR A 40 -24.26 0.33 -17.40
C TYR A 40 -24.43 1.47 -18.43
N TRP A 41 -23.37 2.23 -18.70
CA TRP A 41 -23.36 3.25 -19.73
C TRP A 41 -23.28 2.71 -21.17
N GLY A 42 -23.18 1.38 -21.34
CA GLY A 42 -23.02 0.71 -22.62
C GLY A 42 -21.60 0.78 -23.20
N MET A 43 -20.63 1.27 -22.43
CA MET A 43 -19.27 1.56 -22.94
C MET A 43 -18.41 0.30 -23.12
N LEU A 44 -18.79 -0.83 -22.54
CA LEU A 44 -18.05 -2.10 -22.66
C LEU A 44 -18.68 -3.07 -23.67
N LYS A 45 -19.67 -2.62 -24.45
CA LYS A 45 -20.37 -3.46 -25.44
C LYS A 45 -19.40 -4.00 -26.49
N GLY A 46 -19.35 -5.33 -26.62
CA GLY A 46 -18.49 -6.07 -27.53
C GLY A 46 -17.01 -6.09 -27.14
N LEU A 47 -16.65 -5.60 -25.96
CA LEU A 47 -15.27 -5.54 -25.48
C LEU A 47 -15.00 -6.63 -24.43
N LYS A 48 -13.75 -7.07 -24.38
CA LYS A 48 -13.22 -7.84 -23.26
C LYS A 48 -13.04 -6.92 -22.06
N ALA A 49 -13.54 -7.34 -20.90
CA ALA A 49 -13.39 -6.58 -19.67
C ALA A 49 -13.28 -7.48 -18.45
N THR A 50 -12.64 -6.97 -17.40
CA THR A 50 -12.60 -7.56 -16.07
C THR A 50 -13.21 -6.59 -15.06
N CYS A 51 -13.56 -7.08 -13.88
CA CYS A 51 -13.97 -6.28 -12.74
C CYS A 51 -13.74 -7.08 -11.46
N TYR A 52 -14.11 -6.53 -10.31
CA TYR A 52 -14.04 -7.27 -9.06
C TYR A 52 -14.80 -8.60 -9.19
N PRO A 53 -14.24 -9.76 -8.77
CA PRO A 53 -14.79 -11.08 -9.09
C PRO A 53 -16.28 -11.25 -8.77
N SER A 54 -16.73 -10.76 -7.60
CA SER A 54 -18.14 -10.82 -7.20
C SER A 54 -19.08 -9.92 -8.02
N PHE A 55 -18.57 -9.17 -8.99
CA PHE A 55 -19.32 -8.31 -9.91
C PHE A 55 -19.28 -8.81 -11.36
N MET A 56 -18.52 -9.87 -11.66
CA MET A 56 -18.40 -10.40 -13.02
C MET A 56 -19.76 -10.86 -13.57
N GLU A 57 -20.62 -11.41 -12.73
CA GLU A 57 -22.00 -11.80 -13.07
C GLU A 57 -22.91 -10.61 -13.43
N LYS A 58 -22.52 -9.38 -13.11
CA LYS A 58 -23.29 -8.16 -13.42
C LYS A 58 -22.98 -7.61 -14.81
N PHE A 59 -21.99 -8.15 -15.50
CA PHE A 59 -21.80 -7.82 -16.91
C PHE A 59 -23.00 -8.30 -17.72
N THR A 60 -23.46 -7.46 -18.64
CA THR A 60 -24.51 -7.85 -19.60
C THR A 60 -23.95 -8.87 -20.59
N ALA A 61 -24.82 -9.61 -21.27
CA ALA A 61 -24.41 -10.59 -22.30
C ALA A 61 -23.60 -9.96 -23.46
N GLU A 62 -23.56 -8.65 -23.56
CA GLU A 62 -22.82 -7.92 -24.59
C GLU A 62 -21.37 -7.62 -24.20
N VAL A 63 -20.97 -7.82 -22.94
CA VAL A 63 -19.57 -7.69 -22.49
C VAL A 63 -18.94 -9.09 -22.49
N ILE A 64 -17.67 -9.19 -22.90
CA ILE A 64 -16.93 -10.47 -22.84
C ILE A 64 -16.14 -10.49 -21.52
N PRO A 65 -16.62 -11.17 -20.47
CA PRO A 65 -15.91 -11.24 -19.20
C PRO A 65 -14.59 -12.00 -19.37
N VAL A 66 -13.51 -11.44 -18.82
CA VAL A 66 -12.19 -12.08 -18.75
C VAL A 66 -11.72 -12.08 -17.31
N ASP A 67 -11.42 -13.26 -16.78
CA ASP A 67 -10.81 -13.40 -15.46
C ASP A 67 -9.30 -13.15 -15.55
N SER A 68 -8.95 -11.86 -15.51
CA SER A 68 -7.58 -11.36 -15.51
C SER A 68 -7.49 -10.12 -14.62
N ARG A 69 -6.34 -9.92 -13.98
CA ARG A 69 -6.06 -8.80 -13.07
C ARG A 69 -6.25 -7.44 -13.74
N VAL A 70 -5.79 -7.32 -14.98
CA VAL A 70 -5.97 -6.17 -15.86
C VAL A 70 -6.35 -6.67 -17.26
N VAL A 71 -7.29 -5.98 -17.90
CA VAL A 71 -7.70 -6.24 -19.28
C VAL A 71 -7.64 -4.94 -20.06
N VAL A 72 -6.94 -4.99 -21.19
CA VAL A 72 -6.84 -3.90 -22.15
C VAL A 72 -7.51 -4.38 -23.45
N ASP A 73 -8.58 -3.72 -23.86
CA ASP A 73 -9.25 -3.97 -25.14
C ASP A 73 -9.54 -2.64 -25.84
N ARG A 74 -8.89 -2.41 -26.98
CA ARG A 74 -8.89 -1.12 -27.70
C ARG A 74 -8.51 0.03 -26.74
N ASN A 75 -9.45 0.91 -26.46
CA ASN A 75 -9.28 2.10 -25.60
C ASN A 75 -9.79 1.89 -24.17
N ALA A 76 -10.40 0.74 -23.87
CA ALA A 76 -10.89 0.40 -22.54
C ALA A 76 -9.81 -0.35 -21.75
N ILE A 77 -9.50 0.15 -20.55
CA ILE A 77 -8.65 -0.56 -19.58
C ILE A 77 -9.48 -0.86 -18.33
N THR A 78 -9.58 -2.12 -17.94
CA THR A 78 -10.33 -2.54 -16.76
C THR A 78 -9.48 -3.38 -15.81
N SER A 79 -9.80 -3.37 -14.51
CA SER A 79 -9.01 -4.09 -13.50
C SER A 79 -9.83 -4.59 -12.31
N GLN A 80 -9.37 -5.66 -11.65
CA GLN A 80 -10.18 -6.41 -10.69
C GLN A 80 -10.32 -5.77 -9.31
N GLY A 81 -9.27 -5.25 -8.68
CA GLY A 81 -9.37 -4.86 -7.27
C GLY A 81 -8.21 -4.02 -6.74
N PRO A 82 -8.18 -3.70 -5.44
CA PRO A 82 -7.13 -2.87 -4.86
C PRO A 82 -5.71 -3.41 -5.11
N GLY A 83 -5.52 -4.73 -5.02
CA GLY A 83 -4.26 -5.42 -5.25
C GLY A 83 -3.77 -5.38 -6.70
N THR A 84 -4.62 -4.96 -7.65
CA THR A 84 -4.26 -4.79 -9.07
C THR A 84 -4.10 -3.32 -9.45
N ALA A 85 -4.22 -2.38 -8.51
CA ALA A 85 -4.25 -0.94 -8.79
C ALA A 85 -2.96 -0.41 -9.43
N VAL A 86 -1.80 -0.91 -9.01
CA VAL A 86 -0.52 -0.50 -9.61
C VAL A 86 -0.37 -1.05 -11.02
N GLU A 87 -0.76 -2.31 -11.26
CA GLU A 87 -0.77 -2.91 -12.60
C GLU A 87 -1.72 -2.14 -13.54
N PHE A 88 -2.89 -1.76 -13.04
CA PHE A 88 -3.84 -0.93 -13.77
C PHE A 88 -3.24 0.44 -14.16
N ALA A 89 -2.58 1.10 -13.21
CA ALA A 89 -1.90 2.36 -13.47
C ALA A 89 -0.76 2.20 -14.49
N LEU A 90 0.04 1.13 -14.43
CA LEU A 90 1.11 0.88 -15.39
C LEU A 90 0.58 0.57 -16.79
N ALA A 91 -0.54 -0.16 -16.91
CA ALA A 91 -1.20 -0.36 -18.20
C ALA A 91 -1.66 0.98 -18.83
N LEU A 92 -2.14 1.92 -18.00
CA LEU A 92 -2.46 3.27 -18.46
C LEU A 92 -1.22 4.06 -18.87
N VAL A 93 -0.13 3.99 -18.09
CA VAL A 93 1.15 4.64 -18.44
C VAL A 93 1.68 4.11 -19.77
N GLU A 94 1.65 2.80 -20.00
CA GLU A 94 2.09 2.19 -21.26
C GLU A 94 1.24 2.69 -22.43
N LYS A 95 -0.08 2.80 -22.28
CA LYS A 95 -0.95 3.30 -23.34
C LYS A 95 -0.79 4.79 -23.62
N LEU A 96 -0.45 5.58 -22.60
CA LEU A 96 -0.29 7.03 -22.72
C LEU A 96 1.10 7.45 -23.19
N TYR A 97 2.14 6.73 -22.75
CA TYR A 97 3.54 7.16 -22.89
C TYR A 97 4.45 6.10 -23.50
N GLY A 98 3.95 4.90 -23.78
CA GLY A 98 4.73 3.79 -24.31
C GLY A 98 5.38 2.93 -23.23
N LYS A 99 5.87 1.76 -23.67
CA LYS A 99 6.42 0.71 -22.82
C LYS A 99 7.64 1.15 -22.02
N GLU A 100 8.56 1.91 -22.63
CA GLU A 100 9.77 2.41 -21.98
C GLU A 100 9.45 3.27 -20.75
N LYS A 101 8.47 4.19 -20.87
CA LYS A 101 8.05 5.02 -19.74
C LYS A 101 7.38 4.19 -18.65
N MET A 102 6.60 3.17 -19.02
CA MET A 102 6.01 2.25 -18.05
C MET A 102 7.10 1.52 -17.26
N GLU A 103 8.14 1.01 -17.92
CA GLU A 103 9.28 0.33 -17.27
C GLU A 103 10.05 1.27 -16.35
N GLU A 104 10.29 2.53 -16.77
CA GLU A 104 10.89 3.57 -15.94
C GLU A 104 10.09 3.85 -14.65
N VAL A 105 8.76 3.90 -14.75
CA VAL A 105 7.87 4.11 -13.61
C VAL A 105 7.82 2.87 -12.70
N ALA A 106 7.78 1.68 -13.29
CA ALA A 106 7.67 0.41 -12.58
C ALA A 106 8.93 0.03 -11.80
N GLY A 107 10.11 0.29 -12.37
CA GLY A 107 11.40 -0.14 -11.81
C GLY A 107 11.61 0.23 -10.33
N PRO A 108 11.49 1.53 -9.96
CA PRO A 108 11.65 1.97 -8.57
C PRO A 108 10.57 1.49 -7.60
N LEU A 109 9.48 0.89 -8.08
CA LEU A 109 8.43 0.35 -7.22
C LEU A 109 8.77 -1.03 -6.68
N TYR A 110 9.67 -1.80 -7.32
CA TYR A 110 10.00 -3.17 -6.91
C TYR A 110 8.76 -4.08 -6.78
N LEU A 111 7.90 -4.01 -7.81
CA LEU A 111 6.68 -4.80 -7.86
C LEU A 111 6.96 -6.29 -7.74
N ARG A 112 5.95 -6.99 -7.26
CA ARG A 112 6.00 -8.44 -7.10
C ARG A 112 6.07 -9.11 -8.48
N PRO A 113 7.00 -10.05 -8.72
CA PRO A 113 7.16 -10.67 -10.03
C PRO A 113 6.08 -11.71 -10.36
N GLN A 114 5.45 -12.31 -9.34
CA GLN A 114 4.43 -13.35 -9.51
C GLN A 114 3.21 -13.02 -8.65
N HIS A 115 2.17 -12.48 -9.28
CA HIS A 115 0.88 -12.21 -8.64
C HIS A 115 0.05 -13.50 -8.51
N GLY A 116 -0.83 -13.59 -7.51
CA GLY A 116 -1.68 -14.78 -7.29
C GLY A 116 -0.98 -15.97 -6.61
N VAL A 117 0.31 -15.84 -6.27
CA VAL A 117 1.05 -16.83 -5.46
C VAL A 117 1.04 -16.38 -3.99
N GLU A 118 1.33 -17.25 -3.03
CA GLU A 118 1.56 -16.84 -1.63
C GLU A 118 2.74 -15.88 -1.50
N TYR A 119 2.59 -14.81 -0.71
CA TYR A 119 3.70 -13.91 -0.39
C TYR A 119 4.62 -14.56 0.66
N THR A 120 5.89 -14.15 0.68
CA THR A 120 6.92 -14.75 1.55
C THR A 120 7.39 -13.75 2.60
N ILE A 121 7.53 -14.22 3.83
CA ILE A 121 8.13 -13.48 4.94
C ILE A 121 9.44 -14.18 5.31
N GLU A 122 10.54 -13.45 5.35
CA GLU A 122 11.78 -13.95 5.94
C GLU A 122 11.69 -13.78 7.45
N GLU A 123 11.38 -14.85 8.19
CA GLU A 123 11.25 -14.81 9.64
C GLU A 123 12.47 -15.39 10.35
N LEU A 124 13.09 -14.55 11.18
CA LEU A 124 14.30 -14.81 11.94
C LEU A 124 14.02 -14.56 13.41
N ASN A 125 14.69 -15.33 14.29
CA ASN A 125 14.55 -15.21 15.75
C ASN A 125 13.07 -15.11 16.19
N SER A 126 12.23 -16.02 15.69
CA SER A 126 10.77 -15.92 15.81
C SER A 126 10.32 -15.73 17.26
N VAL A 127 9.46 -14.74 17.46
CA VAL A 127 8.77 -14.49 18.73
C VAL A 127 7.29 -14.26 18.48
N GLU A 128 6.49 -14.56 19.49
CA GLU A 128 5.06 -14.25 19.50
C GLU A 128 4.84 -12.75 19.77
N TRP A 129 4.03 -12.10 18.94
CA TRP A 129 3.63 -10.71 19.14
C TRP A 129 2.35 -10.67 19.98
N LYS A 130 2.49 -10.40 21.28
CA LYS A 130 1.37 -10.42 22.22
C LYS A 130 0.58 -9.11 22.16
N CYS A 131 -0.72 -9.21 21.89
CA CYS A 131 -1.69 -8.12 22.05
C CYS A 131 -2.82 -8.59 22.98
N GLY A 132 -3.05 -7.90 24.09
CA GLY A 132 -4.08 -8.29 25.08
C GLY A 132 -5.52 -7.98 24.66
N SER A 133 -5.68 -7.19 23.60
CA SER A 133 -6.96 -6.73 23.04
C SER A 133 -6.76 -6.35 21.57
N THR A 134 -7.72 -5.65 20.96
CA THR A 134 -7.58 -5.04 19.64
C THR A 134 -6.25 -4.28 19.50
N PRO A 135 -5.35 -4.69 18.57
CA PRO A 135 -4.03 -4.09 18.44
C PRO A 135 -4.09 -2.57 18.21
N GLN A 136 -3.31 -1.82 19.00
CA GLN A 136 -3.12 -0.38 18.85
C GLN A 136 -1.88 -0.13 17.99
N VAL A 137 -2.05 0.47 16.82
CA VAL A 137 -0.94 0.69 15.87
C VAL A 137 -0.74 2.18 15.63
N LEU A 138 0.50 2.65 15.76
CA LEU A 138 0.91 3.99 15.35
C LEU A 138 1.55 3.96 13.96
N VAL A 139 1.02 4.76 13.06
CA VAL A 139 1.63 5.06 11.75
C VAL A 139 1.94 6.56 11.70
N PRO A 140 3.18 6.98 11.99
CA PRO A 140 3.54 8.38 11.87
C PRO A 140 3.67 8.77 10.39
N VAL A 141 3.27 10.00 10.07
CA VAL A 141 3.31 10.56 8.72
C VAL A 141 3.94 11.95 8.75
N ALA A 142 4.69 12.28 7.69
CA ALA A 142 5.43 13.52 7.53
C ALA A 142 5.24 14.07 6.12
N ASN A 143 5.58 15.35 5.92
CA ASN A 143 5.76 15.86 4.57
C ASN A 143 6.81 15.01 3.83
N GLY A 144 6.47 14.58 2.62
CA GLY A 144 7.32 13.72 1.82
C GLY A 144 7.32 12.23 2.21
N SER A 145 6.44 11.78 3.12
CA SER A 145 6.14 10.35 3.27
C SER A 145 5.66 9.76 1.94
N GLU A 146 5.93 8.48 1.70
CA GLU A 146 5.49 7.77 0.49
C GLU A 146 4.01 7.35 0.62
N GLU A 147 3.17 7.84 -0.30
CA GLU A 147 1.71 7.68 -0.23
C GLU A 147 1.21 6.24 -0.38
N ILE A 148 1.81 5.44 -1.27
CA ILE A 148 1.40 4.05 -1.50
C ILE A 148 1.69 3.24 -0.25
N GLU A 149 2.87 3.41 0.34
CA GLU A 149 3.30 2.73 1.56
C GLU A 149 2.42 3.10 2.75
N ALA A 150 2.20 4.40 2.99
CA ALA A 150 1.39 4.87 4.10
C ALA A 150 -0.07 4.39 3.99
N VAL A 151 -0.71 4.60 2.83
CA VAL A 151 -2.11 4.24 2.63
C VAL A 151 -2.32 2.73 2.65
N ASN A 152 -1.42 1.93 2.06
CA ASN A 152 -1.53 0.47 2.13
C ASN A 152 -1.43 -0.04 3.57
N LEU A 153 -0.46 0.45 4.34
CA LEU A 153 -0.32 0.09 5.75
C LEU A 153 -1.60 0.38 6.53
N ILE A 154 -2.14 1.60 6.37
CA ILE A 154 -3.35 2.02 7.06
C ILE A 154 -4.55 1.15 6.66
N ASP A 155 -4.77 0.95 5.36
CA ASP A 155 -5.91 0.19 4.84
C ASP A 155 -5.87 -1.29 5.27
N VAL A 156 -4.74 -1.97 5.04
CA VAL A 156 -4.60 -3.40 5.36
C VAL A 156 -4.78 -3.66 6.85
N LEU A 157 -4.19 -2.83 7.72
CA LEU A 157 -4.29 -3.00 9.16
C LEU A 157 -5.69 -2.68 9.69
N ARG A 158 -6.36 -1.66 9.14
CA ARG A 158 -7.76 -1.35 9.49
C ARG A 158 -8.72 -2.47 9.04
N ARG A 159 -8.51 -3.07 7.86
CA ARG A 159 -9.27 -4.26 7.40
C ARG A 159 -9.09 -5.47 8.32
N ALA A 160 -7.92 -5.60 8.94
CA ALA A 160 -7.66 -6.64 9.93
C ALA A 160 -8.41 -6.41 11.25
N GLY A 161 -8.84 -5.17 11.50
CA GLY A 161 -9.52 -4.76 12.73
C GLY A 161 -8.59 -4.08 13.74
N ALA A 162 -7.35 -3.73 13.37
CA ALA A 162 -6.46 -2.97 14.24
C ALA A 162 -6.98 -1.52 14.41
N ASN A 163 -6.75 -0.95 15.60
CA ASN A 163 -6.94 0.48 15.80
C ASN A 163 -5.69 1.22 15.33
N VAL A 164 -5.74 1.72 14.10
CA VAL A 164 -4.62 2.44 13.48
C VAL A 164 -4.78 3.95 13.70
N ILE A 165 -3.85 4.52 14.47
CA ILE A 165 -3.69 5.95 14.66
C ILE A 165 -2.65 6.47 13.68
N VAL A 166 -3.08 7.36 12.79
CA VAL A 166 -2.21 8.10 11.88
C VAL A 166 -1.82 9.41 12.56
N ALA A 167 -0.53 9.59 12.85
CA ALA A 167 -0.06 10.76 13.58
C ALA A 167 0.86 11.65 12.72
N SER A 168 0.50 12.92 12.57
CA SER A 168 1.38 13.87 11.89
C SER A 168 2.55 14.27 12.79
N VAL A 169 3.77 14.19 12.27
CA VAL A 169 4.98 14.69 12.93
C VAL A 169 5.29 16.16 12.58
N GLU A 170 4.40 16.78 11.80
CA GLU A 170 4.49 18.20 11.43
C GLU A 170 3.78 19.08 12.47
N GLU A 171 3.58 20.35 12.15
CA GLU A 171 2.80 21.30 12.97
C GLU A 171 1.29 21.24 12.67
N LYS A 172 0.88 20.49 11.64
CA LYS A 172 -0.50 20.39 11.19
C LYS A 172 -0.87 18.93 10.92
N LEU A 173 -2.16 18.61 11.04
CA LEU A 173 -2.70 17.28 10.68
C LEU A 173 -2.53 16.96 9.19
N GLN A 174 -2.69 17.98 8.33
CA GLN A 174 -2.52 17.80 6.90
C GLN A 174 -1.03 17.80 6.53
N ILE A 175 -0.59 16.74 5.86
CA ILE A 175 0.73 16.61 5.24
C ILE A 175 0.61 16.54 3.71
N VAL A 176 1.71 16.88 3.03
CA VAL A 176 1.85 16.68 1.58
C VAL A 176 2.84 15.55 1.33
N THR A 177 2.41 14.47 0.67
CA THR A 177 3.26 13.30 0.43
C THR A 177 4.31 13.55 -0.67
N ARG A 178 5.20 12.56 -0.89
CA ARG A 178 6.41 12.68 -1.73
C ARG A 178 6.17 13.21 -3.14
N ARG A 179 5.10 12.81 -3.83
CA ARG A 179 4.80 13.31 -5.19
C ARG A 179 4.09 14.68 -5.20
N HIS A 180 4.26 15.47 -4.14
CA HIS A 180 3.92 16.90 -3.97
C HIS A 180 2.48 17.34 -4.28
N LYS A 181 1.51 16.42 -4.35
CA LYS A 181 0.11 16.78 -4.69
C LYS A 181 -0.96 15.96 -3.97
N PHE A 182 -0.58 14.96 -3.18
CA PHE A 182 -1.54 14.19 -2.40
C PHE A 182 -1.53 14.72 -0.96
N ASN A 183 -2.68 15.24 -0.53
CA ASN A 183 -2.90 15.71 0.83
C ASN A 183 -3.46 14.55 1.65
N LEU A 184 -2.75 14.18 2.72
CA LEU A 184 -3.23 13.22 3.71
C LEU A 184 -3.50 14.00 5.00
N ILE A 185 -4.68 13.79 5.58
CA ILE A 185 -5.06 14.36 6.88
C ILE A 185 -4.89 13.26 7.93
N ALA A 186 -3.95 13.46 8.85
CA ALA A 186 -3.71 12.57 9.97
C ALA A 186 -4.87 12.62 10.99
N ASP A 187 -4.99 11.56 11.79
CA ASP A 187 -6.02 11.47 12.84
C ASP A 187 -5.69 12.41 14.02
N MET A 188 -4.39 12.55 14.35
CA MET A 188 -3.92 13.42 15.44
C MET A 188 -2.48 13.90 15.24
N MET A 189 -2.03 14.78 16.14
CA MET A 189 -0.64 15.24 16.19
C MET A 189 0.23 14.24 16.96
N LEU A 190 1.53 14.15 16.63
CA LEU A 190 2.47 13.30 17.36
C LEU A 190 2.51 13.62 18.87
N ASP A 191 2.40 14.89 19.25
CA ASP A 191 2.37 15.35 20.66
C ASP A 191 1.22 14.76 21.48
N GLU A 192 0.15 14.33 20.82
CA GLU A 192 -0.96 13.60 21.46
C GLU A 192 -0.70 12.10 21.44
N ALA A 193 -0.24 11.57 20.31
CA ALA A 193 0.05 10.15 20.15
C ALA A 193 1.10 9.64 21.17
N ILE A 194 2.14 10.41 21.50
CA ILE A 194 3.17 10.00 22.47
C ILE A 194 2.64 9.79 23.90
N LYS A 195 1.41 10.24 24.20
CA LYS A 195 0.74 10.04 25.49
C LYS A 195 -0.01 8.70 25.55
N MET A 196 -0.09 8.00 24.42
CA MET A 196 -0.78 6.72 24.27
C MET A 196 0.21 5.55 24.36
N GLN A 197 -0.34 4.32 24.42
CA GLN A 197 0.45 3.10 24.30
C GLN A 197 0.09 2.40 22.99
N PHE A 198 1.11 1.88 22.31
CA PHE A 198 0.95 1.13 21.07
C PHE A 198 1.53 -0.26 21.21
N ASP A 199 0.91 -1.21 20.53
CA ASP A 199 1.41 -2.56 20.35
C ASP A 199 2.39 -2.63 19.19
N LEU A 200 2.21 -1.78 18.17
CA LEU A 200 3.10 -1.63 17.03
C LEU A 200 3.32 -0.16 16.66
N ILE A 201 4.57 0.20 16.36
CA ILE A 201 4.91 1.46 15.69
C ILE A 201 5.55 1.13 14.35
N VAL A 202 4.92 1.53 13.24
CA VAL A 202 5.40 1.20 11.90
C VAL A 202 5.44 2.43 11.01
N MET A 203 6.60 2.68 10.40
CA MET A 203 6.85 3.89 9.62
C MET A 203 6.84 3.63 8.10
N PRO A 204 6.11 4.43 7.31
CA PRO A 204 6.31 4.46 5.86
C PRO A 204 7.70 5.05 5.53
N GLY A 205 8.12 4.92 4.29
CA GLY A 205 9.32 5.55 3.75
C GLY A 205 9.03 6.90 3.10
N GLY A 206 9.72 7.14 1.98
CA GLY A 206 9.88 8.46 1.38
C GLY A 206 11.04 9.21 2.04
N LEU A 207 12.06 9.60 1.27
CA LEU A 207 13.33 10.12 1.83
C LEU A 207 13.13 11.35 2.73
N GLN A 208 12.34 12.34 2.28
CA GLN A 208 12.06 13.54 3.07
C GLN A 208 11.28 13.20 4.34
N GLY A 209 10.27 12.33 4.24
CA GLY A 209 9.50 11.88 5.40
C GLY A 209 10.38 11.12 6.40
N ALA A 210 11.24 10.21 5.92
CA ALA A 210 12.19 9.46 6.75
C ALA A 210 13.21 10.38 7.44
N GLN A 211 13.72 11.41 6.75
CA GLN A 211 14.59 12.43 7.36
C GLN A 211 13.85 13.23 8.44
N LYS A 212 12.58 13.55 8.22
CA LYS A 212 11.74 14.21 9.22
C LYS A 212 11.52 13.30 10.43
N PHE A 213 11.22 12.02 10.23
CA PHE A 213 11.11 11.04 11.32
C PHE A 213 12.41 10.95 12.13
N ALA A 214 13.55 10.82 11.44
CA ALA A 214 14.87 10.72 12.05
C ALA A 214 15.25 11.95 12.90
N SER A 215 14.84 13.15 12.49
CA SER A 215 15.09 14.39 13.23
C SER A 215 14.05 14.70 14.31
N THR A 216 12.93 13.97 14.35
CA THR A 216 11.87 14.16 15.34
C THR A 216 12.17 13.38 16.61
N LYS A 217 12.85 14.03 17.57
CA LYS A 217 13.32 13.41 18.82
C LYS A 217 12.23 12.62 19.55
N GLN A 218 11.02 13.16 19.69
CA GLN A 218 9.92 12.49 20.38
C GLN A 218 9.54 11.14 19.75
N LEU A 219 9.56 11.04 18.41
CA LEU A 219 9.29 9.79 17.70
C LEU A 219 10.43 8.78 17.90
N VAL A 220 11.68 9.24 17.81
CA VAL A 220 12.86 8.39 18.04
C VAL A 220 12.88 7.84 19.47
N ASP A 221 12.60 8.68 20.47
CA ASP A 221 12.53 8.26 21.87
C ASP A 221 11.42 7.21 22.06
N LEU A 222 10.26 7.41 21.42
CA LEU A 222 9.15 6.45 21.47
C LEU A 222 9.53 5.11 20.83
N LEU A 223 10.22 5.10 19.69
CA LEU A 223 10.72 3.89 19.04
C LEU A 223 11.74 3.13 19.90
N LYS A 224 12.67 3.85 20.54
CA LYS A 224 13.64 3.25 21.48
C LYS A 224 12.94 2.58 22.64
N LYS A 225 11.97 3.27 23.25
CA LYS A 225 11.13 2.70 24.32
C LYS A 225 10.37 1.45 23.85
N GLN A 226 9.84 1.47 22.63
CA GLN A 226 9.15 0.33 22.02
C GLN A 226 10.09 -0.88 21.89
N ALA A 227 11.28 -0.67 21.34
CA ALA A 227 12.31 -1.69 21.15
C ALA A 227 12.83 -2.24 22.50
N GLU A 228 13.13 -1.39 23.47
CA GLU A 228 13.58 -1.76 24.82
C GLU A 228 12.52 -2.57 25.59
N SER A 229 11.24 -2.30 25.33
CA SER A 229 10.11 -3.05 25.90
C SER A 229 9.82 -4.35 25.15
N ASN A 230 10.66 -4.74 24.18
CA ASN A 230 10.48 -5.88 23.28
C ASN A 230 9.13 -5.88 22.56
N LYS A 231 8.53 -4.70 22.35
CA LYS A 231 7.29 -4.57 21.59
C LYS A 231 7.58 -4.44 20.09
N PRO A 232 6.66 -4.87 19.23
CA PRO A 232 6.80 -4.72 17.79
C PRO A 232 7.06 -3.29 17.32
N TYR A 233 8.00 -3.15 16.38
CA TYR A 233 8.26 -1.91 15.64
C TYR A 233 8.77 -2.23 14.24
N GLY A 234 8.66 -1.28 13.31
CA GLY A 234 9.11 -1.53 11.96
C GLY A 234 9.13 -0.33 11.05
N ALA A 235 9.66 -0.55 9.85
CA ALA A 235 9.77 0.49 8.84
C ALA A 235 9.90 -0.09 7.43
N ILE A 236 9.45 0.66 6.44
CA ILE A 236 9.61 0.31 5.01
C ILE A 236 10.45 1.35 4.27
N CYS A 237 11.11 0.92 3.19
CA CYS A 237 11.75 1.78 2.21
C CYS A 237 12.93 2.57 2.78
N ALA A 238 12.86 3.90 2.81
CA ALA A 238 13.96 4.74 3.30
C ALA A 238 14.11 4.69 4.83
N SER A 239 13.02 4.42 5.54
CA SER A 239 12.97 4.54 7.00
C SER A 239 13.83 3.54 7.78
N PRO A 240 14.02 2.27 7.36
CA PRO A 240 15.03 1.40 7.97
C PRO A 240 16.44 2.02 7.98
N ALA A 241 16.91 2.53 6.83
CA ALA A 241 18.26 3.09 6.69
C ALA A 241 18.41 4.48 7.31
N HIS A 242 17.36 5.31 7.27
CA HIS A 242 17.44 6.70 7.74
C HIS A 242 16.97 6.91 9.17
N VAL A 243 16.11 6.04 9.70
CA VAL A 243 15.56 6.15 11.06
C VAL A 243 16.11 5.04 11.94
N LEU A 244 15.97 3.77 11.56
CA LEU A 244 16.28 2.67 12.46
C LEU A 244 17.79 2.45 12.66
N GLU A 245 18.54 2.36 11.56
CA GLU A 245 19.99 2.14 11.56
C GLU A 245 20.75 3.22 12.39
N PRO A 246 20.68 4.52 12.07
CA PRO A 246 21.48 5.55 12.76
C PRO A 246 21.10 5.73 14.24
N HIS A 247 19.90 5.31 14.64
CA HIS A 247 19.46 5.37 16.03
C HIS A 247 19.73 4.08 16.83
N GLY A 248 20.43 3.11 16.21
CA GLY A 248 20.82 1.86 16.85
C GLY A 248 19.67 0.87 17.05
N LEU A 249 18.54 1.08 16.39
CA LEU A 249 17.36 0.22 16.47
C LEU A 249 17.50 -1.07 15.64
N LEU A 250 18.59 -1.23 14.87
CA LEU A 250 18.90 -2.44 14.12
C LEU A 250 20.09 -3.25 14.71
N LYS A 251 20.60 -2.84 15.89
CA LYS A 251 21.75 -3.53 16.51
C LYS A 251 21.42 -5.00 16.80
N GLY A 252 22.19 -5.91 16.20
CA GLY A 252 22.02 -7.35 16.36
C GLY A 252 20.78 -7.92 15.67
N LYS A 253 20.16 -7.16 14.76
CA LYS A 253 18.96 -7.54 14.00
C LYS A 253 19.27 -7.57 12.52
N LYS A 254 18.60 -8.47 11.80
CA LYS A 254 18.57 -8.49 10.34
C LYS A 254 17.42 -7.61 9.84
N ALA A 255 17.67 -6.87 8.77
CA ALA A 255 16.70 -5.95 8.18
C ALA A 255 16.87 -5.85 6.67
N THR A 256 15.83 -5.33 6.03
CA THR A 256 15.87 -4.90 4.63
C THR A 256 15.49 -3.43 4.54
N ALA A 257 15.78 -2.79 3.41
CA ALA A 257 15.50 -1.39 3.15
C ALA A 257 15.25 -1.14 1.66
N PHE A 258 15.03 0.12 1.30
CA PHE A 258 15.02 0.53 -0.10
C PHE A 258 16.32 0.10 -0.78
N PRO A 259 16.29 -0.63 -1.92
CA PRO A 259 17.50 -1.25 -2.44
C PRO A 259 18.65 -0.27 -2.72
N PRO A 260 18.41 0.93 -3.30
CA PRO A 260 19.44 1.97 -3.42
C PRO A 260 20.04 2.46 -2.10
N MET A 261 19.40 2.19 -0.95
CA MET A 261 19.84 2.56 0.40
C MET A 261 20.33 1.37 1.22
N SER A 262 20.33 0.15 0.67
CA SER A 262 20.76 -1.05 1.41
C SER A 262 22.22 -0.96 1.88
N HIS A 263 23.06 -0.23 1.14
CA HIS A 263 24.45 0.02 1.51
C HIS A 263 24.63 0.84 2.80
N LEU A 264 23.58 1.50 3.29
CA LEU A 264 23.59 2.25 4.54
C LEU A 264 23.34 1.37 5.76
N LEU A 265 22.86 0.13 5.58
CA LEU A 265 22.72 -0.83 6.67
C LEU A 265 24.08 -1.44 6.99
N THR A 266 24.39 -1.56 8.29
CA THR A 266 25.63 -2.24 8.74
C THR A 266 25.60 -3.72 8.35
N ASP A 267 24.43 -4.36 8.43
CA ASP A 267 24.20 -5.74 8.03
C ASP A 267 23.30 -5.82 6.80
N GLN A 268 23.88 -6.23 5.68
CA GLN A 268 23.19 -6.27 4.38
C GLN A 268 22.69 -7.67 4.02
N SER A 269 22.87 -8.65 4.90
CA SER A 269 22.61 -10.06 4.59
C SER A 269 21.15 -10.40 4.29
N ALA A 270 20.21 -9.54 4.70
CA ALA A 270 18.78 -9.73 4.46
C ALA A 270 18.16 -8.72 3.47
N CYS A 271 18.96 -7.86 2.82
CA CYS A 271 18.47 -6.78 1.95
C CYS A 271 17.72 -7.24 0.70
N GLU A 272 17.90 -8.50 0.27
CA GLU A 272 17.19 -9.04 -0.89
C GLU A 272 15.76 -9.52 -0.58
N HIS A 273 15.46 -9.76 0.70
CA HIS A 273 14.13 -10.22 1.10
C HIS A 273 13.13 -9.05 1.07
N ARG A 274 11.93 -9.33 0.53
CA ARG A 274 10.86 -8.34 0.33
C ARG A 274 10.28 -7.85 1.66
N VAL A 275 10.15 -8.76 2.63
CA VAL A 275 9.77 -8.50 4.01
C VAL A 275 10.67 -9.33 4.92
N VAL A 276 11.23 -8.70 5.95
CA VAL A 276 12.07 -9.35 6.97
C VAL A 276 11.45 -9.12 8.34
N VAL A 277 11.24 -10.18 9.10
CA VAL A 277 10.88 -10.16 10.52
C VAL A 277 12.06 -10.71 11.31
N ASP A 278 12.60 -9.95 12.26
CA ASP A 278 13.61 -10.43 13.20
C ASP A 278 13.14 -10.17 14.65
N GLY A 279 12.53 -11.17 15.25
CA GLY A 279 11.86 -11.06 16.55
C GLY A 279 10.74 -10.01 16.53
N ASN A 280 10.94 -8.88 17.22
CA ASN A 280 9.98 -7.77 17.29
C ASN A 280 10.22 -6.67 16.24
N LEU A 281 11.24 -6.79 15.38
CA LEU A 281 11.48 -5.88 14.28
C LEU A 281 10.82 -6.43 13.00
N ILE A 282 10.14 -5.56 12.24
CA ILE A 282 9.72 -5.86 10.86
C ILE A 282 10.18 -4.78 9.88
N THR A 283 10.73 -5.17 8.73
CA THR A 283 11.17 -4.24 7.68
C THR A 283 10.78 -4.68 6.28
N SER A 284 10.72 -3.72 5.35
CA SER A 284 10.39 -3.98 3.94
C SER A 284 11.04 -2.97 2.98
N ARG A 285 10.99 -3.24 1.67
CA ARG A 285 11.86 -2.62 0.67
C ARG A 285 11.30 -1.36 0.00
N ALA A 286 10.07 -1.36 -0.50
CA ALA A 286 9.64 -0.33 -1.45
C ALA A 286 8.10 -0.28 -1.59
N PRO A 287 7.54 0.67 -2.37
CA PRO A 287 6.09 0.75 -2.56
C PRO A 287 5.45 -0.56 -3.04
N GLY A 288 6.12 -1.30 -3.92
CA GLY A 288 5.66 -2.59 -4.44
C GLY A 288 5.72 -3.75 -3.46
N THR A 289 6.30 -3.57 -2.26
CA THR A 289 6.26 -4.53 -1.16
C THR A 289 5.30 -4.09 -0.04
N ALA A 290 4.64 -2.94 -0.16
CA ALA A 290 3.81 -2.38 0.91
C ALA A 290 2.63 -3.28 1.32
N THR A 291 1.97 -3.92 0.35
CA THR A 291 0.87 -4.86 0.64
C THR A 291 1.40 -6.12 1.35
N GLU A 292 2.54 -6.67 0.93
CA GLU A 292 3.18 -7.82 1.60
C GLU A 292 3.61 -7.46 3.02
N PHE A 293 4.14 -6.25 3.22
CA PHE A 293 4.51 -5.73 4.52
C PHE A 293 3.30 -5.60 5.45
N GLY A 294 2.20 -5.03 4.97
CA GLY A 294 0.94 -4.96 5.72
C GLY A 294 0.40 -6.34 6.07
N LEU A 295 0.38 -7.28 5.11
CA LEU A 295 -0.10 -8.65 5.32
C LEU A 295 0.78 -9.43 6.31
N ALA A 296 2.09 -9.24 6.27
CA ALA A 296 3.01 -9.83 7.24
C ALA A 296 2.74 -9.33 8.67
N ILE A 297 2.44 -8.04 8.83
CA ILE A 297 2.03 -7.49 10.13
C ILE A 297 0.71 -8.11 10.59
N VAL A 298 -0.27 -8.24 9.67
CA VAL A 298 -1.55 -8.90 10.00
C VAL A 298 -1.32 -10.34 10.43
N GLU A 299 -0.44 -11.08 9.76
CA GLU A 299 -0.11 -12.46 10.10
C GLU A 299 0.49 -12.55 11.51
N LYS A 300 1.39 -11.63 11.88
CA LYS A 300 1.97 -11.57 13.24
C LYS A 300 0.97 -11.18 14.33
N LEU A 301 0.00 -10.31 14.03
CA LEU A 301 -0.94 -9.77 15.03
C LEU A 301 -2.26 -10.54 15.14
N PHE A 302 -2.74 -11.14 14.04
CA PHE A 302 -4.07 -11.74 13.91
C PHE A 302 -4.02 -13.19 13.37
N GLY A 303 -2.85 -13.69 12.98
CA GLY A 303 -2.67 -15.01 12.43
C GLY A 303 -2.81 -15.09 10.90
N ARG A 304 -2.25 -16.16 10.33
CA ARG A 304 -2.14 -16.39 8.89
C ARG A 304 -3.50 -16.41 8.17
N ASP A 305 -4.51 -17.06 8.76
CA ASP A 305 -5.83 -17.16 8.13
C ASP A 305 -6.46 -15.80 7.88
N LYS A 306 -6.31 -14.86 8.83
CA LYS A 306 -6.81 -13.50 8.67
C LYS A 306 -6.04 -12.75 7.58
N ALA A 307 -4.72 -12.90 7.52
CA ALA A 307 -3.89 -12.29 6.48
C ALA A 307 -4.27 -12.82 5.08
N VAL A 308 -4.42 -14.14 4.91
CA VAL A 308 -4.85 -14.76 3.65
C VAL A 308 -6.26 -14.29 3.25
N SER A 309 -7.19 -14.18 4.20
CA SER A 309 -8.52 -13.65 3.93
C SER A 309 -8.49 -12.23 3.37
N ILE A 310 -7.68 -11.34 3.94
CA ILE A 310 -7.53 -9.96 3.46
C ILE A 310 -6.82 -9.93 2.11
N ALA A 311 -5.77 -10.75 1.93
CA ALA A 311 -5.06 -10.84 0.65
C ALA A 311 -6.00 -11.21 -0.50
N LYS A 312 -6.91 -12.17 -0.29
CA LYS A 312 -7.96 -12.54 -1.25
C LYS A 312 -8.96 -11.42 -1.48
N GLU A 313 -9.42 -10.74 -0.41
CA GLU A 313 -10.34 -9.61 -0.54
C GLU A 313 -9.75 -8.48 -1.42
N LEU A 314 -8.45 -8.22 -1.27
CA LEU A 314 -7.72 -7.23 -2.05
C LEU A 314 -7.46 -7.67 -3.49
N ILE A 315 -7.68 -8.94 -3.86
CA ILE A 315 -7.19 -9.51 -5.13
C ILE A 315 -5.65 -9.42 -5.21
N PHE A 316 -4.99 -9.62 -4.08
CA PHE A 316 -3.53 -9.71 -3.99
C PHE A 316 -3.03 -11.15 -4.19
N MET A 317 -3.84 -12.11 -3.73
CA MET A 317 -3.71 -13.56 -3.93
C MET A 317 -4.91 -14.11 -4.67
#